data_AF-A0A2E1WFW1-F1
#
_entry.id   AF-A0A2E1WFW1-F1
#
_cell.length_a   1.000
_cell.length_b   1.000
_cell.length_c   1.000
_cell.angle_alpha   90.00
_cell.angle_beta   90.00
_cell.angle_gamma   90.00
#
_symmetry.space_group_name_H-M   'P 1'
#
loop_
_entity.id
_entity.type
_entity.pdbx_description
1 polymer ?
#
loop_
_entity_poly.entity_id
_entity_poly.type
_entity_poly.pdbx_seq_one_letter_code
_entity_poly.pdbx_strand_id
1 'polypeptide(L)'
;MKKLTLLLILTLFATFGCEKLMKEDITLDDPDLQLFSDGLDADIGLSKSSINALNDALNRHGKNGKHRRDPAFLWKVAAELQGKLSNDEKARLLKWMDDNSVPYLFGSGMDGKARGGPQGDKGKLDIRSIYSILDEIQQESLKAIMESYGSKMRALQEQVKNGTLDKDAARAEFEALESAMQSEIEALLTDEQKQKLAEMKAQREEDRAKMAKAAHDAMVNALEMTADQESELETINNESVQAQKALMDKAKAEEMGREDVHEALKQLIIDRNSKIEALFDDKQLEIIKIYTALGMQYSKHCGKDRDGKDDGGRKG
;
A
#
# COMPACT_ATOMS: atom_id res chain seq x y z
N MET A 1 -34.03 -64.44 -38.28
CA MET A 1 -34.57 -63.31 -37.47
C MET A 1 -33.73 -63.19 -36.20
N LYS A 2 -33.24 -61.96 -35.91
CA LYS A 2 -32.45 -61.48 -34.74
C LYS A 2 -31.22 -60.68 -35.21
N LYS A 3 -31.50 -59.53 -35.84
CA LYS A 3 -30.62 -58.38 -36.01
C LYS A 3 -31.50 -57.14 -35.87
N LEU A 4 -31.91 -56.80 -34.64
CA LEU A 4 -32.68 -55.59 -34.34
C LEU A 4 -32.87 -55.45 -32.81
N THR A 5 -31.76 -55.37 -32.07
CA THR A 5 -31.81 -55.02 -30.64
C THR A 5 -30.45 -54.55 -30.14
N LEU A 6 -29.89 -53.50 -30.75
CA LEU A 6 -28.70 -52.83 -30.18
C LEU A 6 -28.54 -51.38 -30.67
N LEU A 7 -29.62 -50.59 -30.73
CA LEU A 7 -29.53 -49.19 -31.21
C LEU A 7 -30.58 -48.26 -30.58
N LEU A 8 -30.94 -48.44 -29.30
CA LEU A 8 -31.96 -47.59 -28.64
C LEU A 8 -31.68 -47.26 -27.17
N ILE A 9 -30.42 -47.26 -26.73
CA ILE A 9 -30.01 -46.77 -25.38
C ILE A 9 -28.76 -45.88 -25.48
N LEU A 10 -28.71 -44.96 -26.45
CA LEU A 10 -27.62 -43.99 -26.57
C LEU A 10 -28.08 -42.59 -26.99
N THR A 11 -29.31 -42.24 -26.63
CA THR A 11 -29.92 -40.92 -26.94
C THR A 11 -30.70 -40.31 -25.77
N LEU A 12 -30.35 -40.67 -24.52
CA LEU A 12 -31.01 -40.13 -23.32
C LEU A 12 -30.04 -39.56 -22.26
N PHE A 13 -28.86 -39.11 -22.69
CA PHE A 13 -27.91 -38.35 -21.85
C PHE A 13 -27.55 -36.97 -22.45
N ALA A 14 -28.36 -36.43 -23.36
CA ALA A 14 -28.09 -35.15 -24.02
C ALA A 14 -29.15 -34.06 -23.75
N THR A 15 -29.92 -34.15 -22.67
CA THR A 15 -30.97 -33.15 -22.35
C THR A 15 -31.08 -32.75 -20.87
N PHE A 16 -30.18 -33.21 -19.99
CA PHE A 16 -29.97 -32.53 -18.70
C PHE A 16 -28.84 -31.52 -18.89
N GLY A 17 -29.22 -30.25 -19.02
CA GLY A 17 -28.43 -29.20 -19.63
C GLY A 17 -27.09 -28.89 -18.96
N CYS A 18 -26.05 -28.83 -19.79
CA CYS A 18 -24.86 -28.00 -19.59
C CYS A 18 -25.18 -26.49 -19.70
N GLU A 19 -26.44 -26.07 -19.81
CA GLU A 19 -26.86 -24.65 -19.81
C GLU A 19 -26.67 -23.96 -18.45
N LYS A 20 -26.37 -24.70 -17.38
CA LYS A 20 -26.04 -24.11 -16.06
C LYS A 20 -24.54 -23.94 -15.80
N LEU A 21 -23.67 -24.27 -16.76
CA LEU A 21 -22.21 -24.24 -16.58
C LEU A 21 -21.52 -23.04 -17.21
N MET A 22 -22.22 -22.24 -18.02
CA MET A 22 -21.70 -20.97 -18.51
C MET A 22 -22.30 -19.84 -17.69
N LYS A 23 -21.73 -19.58 -16.50
CA LYS A 23 -21.95 -18.26 -15.87
C LYS A 23 -21.46 -17.21 -16.87
N GLU A 24 -22.34 -16.29 -17.24
CA GLU A 24 -21.99 -15.11 -18.03
C GLU A 24 -20.81 -14.39 -17.37
N ASP A 25 -19.94 -13.80 -18.20
CA ASP A 25 -18.78 -13.07 -17.70
C ASP A 25 -19.26 -11.88 -16.86
N ILE A 26 -18.78 -11.80 -15.62
CA ILE A 26 -19.15 -10.71 -14.72
C ILE A 26 -18.36 -9.48 -15.11
N THR A 27 -19.04 -8.45 -15.60
CA THR A 27 -18.44 -7.18 -15.99
C THR A 27 -18.20 -6.29 -14.78
N LEU A 28 -17.09 -5.55 -14.79
CA LEU A 28 -16.81 -4.53 -13.78
C LEU A 28 -17.22 -3.15 -14.30
N ASP A 29 -18.02 -2.44 -13.49
CA ASP A 29 -18.50 -1.10 -13.85
C ASP A 29 -17.40 -0.02 -13.71
N ASP A 30 -16.39 -0.29 -12.88
CA ASP A 30 -15.30 0.64 -12.59
C ASP A 30 -14.03 0.26 -13.38
N PRO A 31 -13.45 1.18 -14.19
CA PRO A 31 -12.31 0.88 -15.03
C PRO A 31 -11.03 0.55 -14.23
N ASP A 32 -10.84 1.12 -13.04
CA ASP A 32 -9.69 0.78 -12.20
C ASP A 32 -9.80 -0.67 -11.73
N LEU A 33 -11.02 -1.11 -11.37
CA LEU A 33 -11.27 -2.49 -10.95
C LEU A 33 -11.13 -3.47 -12.13
N GLN A 34 -11.53 -3.06 -13.34
CA GLN A 34 -11.34 -3.87 -14.54
C GLN A 34 -9.85 -4.07 -14.83
N LEU A 35 -9.06 -2.98 -14.81
CA LEU A 35 -7.59 -3.06 -14.95
C LEU A 35 -6.96 -3.93 -13.86
N PHE A 36 -7.45 -3.84 -12.63
CA PHE A 36 -6.98 -4.70 -11.55
C PHE A 36 -7.24 -6.19 -11.84
N SER A 37 -8.47 -6.52 -12.22
CA SER A 37 -8.86 -7.89 -12.54
C SER A 37 -8.02 -8.46 -13.68
N ASP A 38 -7.93 -7.72 -14.79
CA ASP A 38 -7.21 -8.17 -16.00
C ASP A 38 -5.70 -8.29 -15.73
N GLY A 39 -5.13 -7.34 -14.98
CA GLY A 39 -3.73 -7.37 -14.58
C GLY A 39 -3.41 -8.52 -13.64
N LEU A 40 -4.30 -8.83 -12.69
CA LEU A 40 -4.14 -9.96 -11.80
C LEU A 40 -4.19 -11.29 -12.59
N ASP A 41 -5.17 -11.45 -13.48
CA ASP A 41 -5.27 -12.62 -14.35
C ASP A 41 -4.04 -12.80 -15.23
N ALA A 42 -3.54 -11.73 -15.84
CA ALA A 42 -2.33 -11.76 -16.66
C ALA A 42 -1.09 -12.21 -15.87
N ASP A 43 -1.01 -11.86 -14.58
CA ASP A 43 0.16 -12.19 -13.75
C ASP A 43 0.11 -13.62 -13.19
N ILE A 44 -1.07 -14.12 -12.80
CA ILE A 44 -1.18 -15.41 -12.09
C ILE A 44 -1.94 -16.49 -12.87
N GLY A 45 -2.62 -16.14 -13.97
CA GLY A 45 -3.47 -17.04 -14.76
C GLY A 45 -4.62 -17.61 -13.94
N LEU A 46 -5.72 -16.85 -13.81
CA LEU A 46 -6.93 -17.30 -13.14
C LEU A 46 -7.81 -18.13 -14.08
N SER A 47 -8.50 -19.11 -13.51
CA SER A 47 -9.57 -19.82 -14.19
C SER A 47 -10.77 -18.89 -14.41
N LYS A 48 -11.61 -19.22 -15.40
CA LYS A 48 -12.86 -18.48 -15.66
C LYS A 48 -13.80 -18.44 -14.44
N SER A 49 -13.79 -19.47 -13.59
CA SER A 49 -14.55 -19.44 -12.33
C SER A 49 -13.97 -18.45 -11.32
N SER A 50 -12.64 -18.38 -11.22
CA SER A 50 -11.94 -17.51 -10.28
C SER A 50 -11.98 -16.05 -10.70
N ILE A 51 -11.88 -15.74 -12.00
CA ILE A 51 -12.06 -14.37 -12.50
C ILE A 51 -13.49 -13.86 -12.25
N ASN A 52 -14.50 -14.71 -12.45
CA ASN A 52 -15.88 -14.33 -12.12
C ASN A 52 -16.07 -14.15 -10.61
N ALA A 53 -15.45 -14.97 -9.77
CA ALA A 53 -15.50 -14.79 -8.32
C ALA A 53 -14.82 -13.48 -7.88
N LEU A 54 -13.66 -13.16 -8.47
CA LEU A 54 -12.98 -11.88 -8.25
C LEU A 54 -13.87 -10.73 -8.67
N ASN A 55 -14.42 -10.75 -9.88
CA ASN A 55 -15.23 -9.65 -10.41
C ASN A 55 -16.51 -9.44 -9.58
N ASP A 56 -17.15 -10.51 -9.12
CA ASP A 56 -18.29 -10.41 -8.22
C ASP A 56 -17.90 -9.74 -6.88
N ALA A 57 -16.78 -10.15 -6.28
CA ALA A 57 -16.28 -9.57 -5.03
C ALA A 57 -15.89 -8.09 -5.19
N LEU A 58 -15.20 -7.74 -6.29
CA LEU A 58 -14.83 -6.37 -6.63
C LEU A 58 -16.07 -5.49 -6.83
N ASN A 59 -17.09 -5.99 -7.52
CA ASN A 59 -18.36 -5.29 -7.69
C ASN A 59 -19.09 -5.11 -6.35
N ARG A 60 -19.15 -6.14 -5.53
CA ARG A 60 -19.86 -6.12 -4.25
C ARG A 60 -19.25 -5.13 -3.26
N HIS A 61 -17.93 -5.12 -3.16
CA HIS A 61 -17.21 -4.35 -2.14
C HIS A 61 -16.65 -3.02 -2.65
N GLY A 62 -16.39 -2.90 -3.95
CA GLY A 62 -15.66 -1.79 -4.56
C GLY A 62 -16.53 -0.76 -5.29
N LYS A 63 -17.79 -1.08 -5.62
CA LYS A 63 -18.69 -0.19 -6.38
C LYS A 63 -18.79 1.22 -5.81
N ASN A 64 -19.08 2.19 -6.68
CA ASN A 64 -19.24 3.61 -6.33
C ASN A 64 -18.00 4.23 -5.68
N GLY A 65 -16.81 3.78 -6.06
CA GLY A 65 -15.54 4.27 -5.53
C GLY A 65 -15.23 3.85 -4.09
N LYS A 66 -15.98 2.88 -3.53
CA LYS A 66 -15.69 2.30 -2.22
C LYS A 66 -14.30 1.67 -2.16
N HIS A 67 -13.82 1.13 -3.28
CA HIS A 67 -12.45 0.60 -3.38
C HIS A 67 -11.35 1.62 -3.02
N ARG A 68 -11.63 2.93 -3.10
CA ARG A 68 -10.69 4.00 -2.72
C ARG A 68 -10.89 4.53 -1.29
N ARG A 69 -12.00 4.21 -0.64
CA ARG A 69 -12.45 4.88 0.61
C ARG A 69 -12.69 3.90 1.76
N ASP A 70 -13.09 2.67 1.46
CA ASP A 70 -13.36 1.63 2.45
C ASP A 70 -12.05 0.87 2.75
N PRO A 71 -11.46 1.05 3.95
CA PRO A 71 -10.25 0.31 4.32
C PRO A 71 -10.49 -1.20 4.42
N ALA A 72 -11.74 -1.64 4.50
CA ALA A 72 -12.10 -3.06 4.50
C ALA A 72 -12.24 -3.67 3.10
N PHE A 73 -12.14 -2.89 2.03
CA PHE A 73 -12.41 -3.35 0.67
C PHE A 73 -11.60 -4.60 0.31
N LEU A 74 -10.26 -4.51 0.35
CA LEU A 74 -9.40 -5.62 -0.03
C LEU A 74 -9.45 -6.78 0.97
N TRP A 75 -9.71 -6.50 2.25
CA TRP A 75 -9.90 -7.54 3.27
C TRP A 75 -11.13 -8.40 2.97
N LYS A 76 -12.25 -7.77 2.62
CA LYS A 76 -13.48 -8.47 2.22
C LYS A 76 -13.27 -9.28 0.95
N VAL A 77 -12.59 -8.71 -0.06
CA VAL A 77 -12.26 -9.43 -1.30
C VAL A 77 -11.35 -10.63 -1.01
N ALA A 78 -10.32 -10.46 -0.18
CA ALA A 78 -9.41 -11.54 0.20
C ALA A 78 -10.12 -12.68 0.93
N ALA A 79 -10.98 -12.36 1.90
CA ALA A 79 -11.76 -13.35 2.64
C ALA A 79 -12.70 -14.14 1.72
N GLU A 80 -13.36 -13.49 0.74
CA GLU A 80 -14.19 -14.20 -0.24
C GLU A 80 -13.33 -15.08 -1.17
N LEU A 81 -12.21 -14.57 -1.67
CA LEU A 81 -11.34 -15.31 -2.58
C LEU A 81 -10.66 -16.52 -1.94
N GLN A 82 -10.39 -16.48 -0.63
CA GLN A 82 -9.82 -17.62 0.09
C GLN A 82 -10.63 -18.92 -0.14
N GLY A 83 -11.96 -18.82 -0.20
CA GLY A 83 -12.84 -19.97 -0.48
C GLY A 83 -13.17 -20.20 -1.96
N LYS A 84 -12.64 -19.40 -2.89
CA LYS A 84 -12.97 -19.44 -4.32
C LYS A 84 -11.80 -19.78 -5.22
N LEU A 85 -10.59 -19.41 -4.83
CA LEU A 85 -9.37 -19.77 -5.54
C LEU A 85 -9.03 -21.25 -5.31
N SER A 86 -8.61 -21.92 -6.37
CA SER A 86 -8.02 -23.25 -6.27
C SER A 86 -6.65 -23.22 -5.58
N ASN A 87 -6.21 -24.36 -5.05
CA ASN A 87 -4.90 -24.48 -4.41
C ASN A 87 -3.76 -24.11 -5.37
N ASP A 88 -3.88 -24.44 -6.66
CA ASP A 88 -2.88 -24.10 -7.66
C ASP A 88 -2.82 -22.59 -7.94
N GLU A 89 -3.97 -21.91 -7.99
CA GLU A 89 -4.03 -20.45 -8.13
C GLU A 89 -3.46 -19.75 -6.90
N LYS A 90 -3.79 -20.23 -5.70
CA LYS A 90 -3.20 -19.75 -4.44
C LYS A 90 -1.67 -19.95 -4.48
N ALA A 91 -1.19 -21.13 -4.84
CA ALA A 91 0.25 -21.41 -4.91
C ALA A 91 0.99 -20.46 -5.87
N ARG A 92 0.40 -20.14 -7.03
CA ARG A 92 0.98 -19.15 -7.96
C ARG A 92 1.03 -17.75 -7.37
N LEU A 93 -0.04 -17.33 -6.69
CA LEU A 93 -0.11 -16.03 -6.00
C LEU A 93 0.94 -15.93 -4.88
N LEU A 94 1.07 -16.99 -4.07
CA LEU A 94 1.99 -17.05 -2.94
C LEU A 94 3.45 -17.15 -3.36
N LYS A 95 3.76 -17.93 -4.41
CA LYS A 95 5.13 -18.04 -4.94
C LYS A 95 5.70 -16.67 -5.29
N TRP A 96 4.90 -15.80 -5.89
CA TRP A 96 5.33 -14.45 -6.22
C TRP A 96 5.67 -13.63 -4.97
N MET A 97 4.94 -13.81 -3.86
CA MET A 97 5.26 -13.14 -2.59
C MET A 97 6.57 -13.65 -1.98
N ASP A 98 6.77 -14.97 -2.00
CA ASP A 98 7.96 -15.61 -1.44
C ASP A 98 9.23 -15.21 -2.20
N ASP A 99 9.17 -15.22 -3.54
CA ASP A 99 10.27 -14.80 -4.43
C ASP A 99 10.70 -13.35 -4.14
N ASN A 100 9.80 -12.51 -3.60
CA ASN A 100 10.04 -11.10 -3.31
C ASN A 100 10.16 -10.79 -1.80
N SER A 101 10.20 -11.82 -0.94
CA SER A 101 10.28 -11.67 0.52
C SER A 101 9.27 -10.65 1.07
N VAL A 102 8.04 -10.69 0.55
CA VAL A 102 7.02 -9.69 0.87
C VAL A 102 6.62 -9.82 2.34
N PRO A 103 6.81 -8.77 3.16
CA PRO A 103 6.29 -8.78 4.52
C PRO A 103 4.76 -8.70 4.48
N TYR A 104 4.06 -9.61 5.16
CA TYR A 104 2.60 -9.55 5.30
C TYR A 104 2.20 -9.09 6.70
N LEU A 105 1.09 -8.35 6.80
CA LEU A 105 0.66 -7.61 8.01
C LEU A 105 1.63 -6.55 8.54
N PHE A 106 2.52 -5.98 7.71
CA PHE A 106 3.59 -5.11 8.21
C PHE A 106 3.08 -3.94 9.07
N GLY A 107 3.64 -3.84 10.29
CA GLY A 107 3.46 -2.75 11.24
C GLY A 107 4.01 -1.44 10.68
N SER A 108 3.21 -0.38 10.76
CA SER A 108 3.38 0.98 10.17
C SER A 108 2.69 1.25 8.82
N GLY A 109 1.89 0.30 8.28
CA GLY A 109 1.25 0.43 6.96
C GLY A 109 -0.28 0.58 6.91
N MET A 110 -1.00 0.43 8.03
CA MET A 110 -2.40 0.92 8.15
C MET A 110 -2.46 2.41 8.51
N ASP A 111 -1.33 2.97 8.96
CA ASP A 111 -1.12 4.39 9.10
C ASP A 111 -0.21 4.84 7.96
N GLY A 112 -0.51 5.95 7.29
CA GLY A 112 0.28 6.48 6.17
C GLY A 112 1.72 6.96 6.50
N LYS A 113 2.55 6.19 7.23
CA LYS A 113 3.96 6.52 7.51
C LYS A 113 5.01 5.51 7.02
N ALA A 114 4.69 4.33 6.51
CA ALA A 114 5.73 3.37 6.07
C ALA A 114 6.35 3.60 4.66
N ARG A 115 6.35 4.83 4.13
CA ARG A 115 7.20 5.23 2.99
C ARG A 115 8.30 6.23 3.37
N GLY A 116 8.62 6.35 4.65
CA GLY A 116 9.80 7.09 5.12
C GLY A 116 10.65 6.20 6.01
N GLY A 117 11.96 6.14 5.74
CA GLY A 117 12.94 5.55 6.66
C GLY A 117 12.99 6.29 8.01
N PRO A 118 14.04 6.14 8.83
CA PRO A 118 14.16 6.78 10.14
C PRO A 118 14.29 8.31 10.03
N GLN A 119 13.16 8.96 9.77
CA GLN A 119 12.82 10.37 9.88
C GLN A 119 11.32 10.40 10.15
N GLY A 120 10.96 9.91 11.34
CA GLY A 120 9.68 10.27 11.94
C GLY A 120 9.65 11.79 12.04
N ASP A 121 8.83 12.41 11.20
CA ASP A 121 8.17 13.68 11.47
C ASP A 121 9.04 14.73 12.17
N LYS A 122 10.15 15.13 11.55
CA LYS A 122 10.80 16.39 11.90
C LYS A 122 9.95 17.54 11.35
N GLY A 123 8.77 17.76 11.92
CA GLY A 123 7.97 18.99 11.79
C GLY A 123 7.91 19.63 10.40
N LYS A 124 7.95 18.85 9.31
CA LYS A 124 8.10 19.42 7.97
C LYS A 124 6.82 20.18 7.67
N LEU A 125 6.97 21.47 7.40
CA LEU A 125 5.87 22.36 7.06
C LEU A 125 5.06 21.76 5.92
N ASP A 126 3.77 21.52 6.16
CA ASP A 126 2.83 21.16 5.10
C ASP A 126 2.52 22.42 4.29
N ILE A 127 3.43 22.73 3.36
CA ILE A 127 3.38 23.91 2.50
C ILE A 127 2.04 24.02 1.78
N ARG A 128 1.43 22.90 1.39
CA ARG A 128 0.11 22.89 0.73
C ARG A 128 -0.97 23.44 1.65
N SER A 129 -0.94 23.02 2.91
CA SER A 129 -1.90 23.48 3.91
C SER A 129 -1.66 24.92 4.33
N ILE A 130 -0.39 25.34 4.43
CA ILE A 130 -0.01 26.74 4.65
C ILE A 130 -0.56 27.60 3.52
N TYR A 131 -0.25 27.27 2.26
CA TYR A 131 -0.70 28.02 1.09
C TYR A 131 -2.23 28.22 1.07
N SER A 132 -3.00 27.21 1.50
CA SER A 132 -4.47 27.25 1.50
C SER A 132 -5.12 28.27 2.45
N ILE A 133 -4.34 28.81 3.40
CA ILE A 133 -4.84 29.76 4.41
C ILE A 133 -4.20 31.15 4.30
N LEU A 134 -3.25 31.32 3.38
CA LEU A 134 -2.57 32.59 3.11
C LEU A 134 -3.42 33.48 2.20
N ASP A 135 -3.31 34.79 2.39
CA ASP A 135 -3.75 35.77 1.41
C ASP A 135 -2.81 35.87 0.20
N GLU A 136 -3.20 36.64 -0.83
CA GLU A 136 -2.43 36.76 -2.08
C GLU A 136 -1.01 37.30 -1.88
N ILE A 137 -0.83 38.26 -0.97
CA ILE A 137 0.47 38.90 -0.69
C ILE A 137 1.39 37.91 0.04
N GLN A 138 0.84 37.20 1.02
CA GLN A 138 1.56 36.16 1.74
C GLN A 138 1.90 34.98 0.82
N GLN A 139 1.03 34.62 -0.13
CA GLN A 139 1.31 33.58 -1.12
C GLN A 139 2.49 33.93 -2.03
N GLU A 140 2.57 35.18 -2.51
CA GLU A 140 3.73 35.66 -3.27
C GLU A 140 5.01 35.64 -2.43
N SER A 141 4.93 36.06 -1.17
CA SER A 141 6.05 36.04 -0.23
C SER A 141 6.53 34.60 0.02
N LEU A 142 5.61 33.65 0.24
CA LEU A 142 5.92 32.24 0.41
C LEU A 142 6.61 31.66 -0.84
N LYS A 143 6.14 31.98 -2.05
CA LYS A 143 6.78 31.54 -3.30
C LYS A 143 8.23 32.04 -3.40
N ALA A 144 8.47 33.32 -3.10
CA ALA A 144 9.81 33.88 -3.11
C ALA A 144 10.75 33.20 -2.10
N ILE A 145 10.26 32.90 -0.89
CA ILE A 145 11.00 32.12 0.11
C ILE A 145 11.34 30.73 -0.45
N MET A 146 10.34 30.02 -1.00
CA MET A 146 10.53 28.67 -1.55
C MET A 146 11.54 28.65 -2.70
N GLU A 147 11.52 29.63 -3.60
CA GLU A 147 12.46 29.74 -4.71
C GLU A 147 13.89 30.01 -4.23
N SER A 148 14.04 30.92 -3.26
CA SER A 148 15.33 31.26 -2.65
C SER A 148 15.96 30.04 -1.95
N TYR A 149 15.23 29.41 -1.03
CA TYR A 149 15.72 28.24 -0.30
C TYR A 149 15.87 27.02 -1.20
N GLY A 150 14.97 26.81 -2.17
CA GLY A 150 15.11 25.76 -3.17
C GLY A 150 16.39 25.91 -4.01
N SER A 151 16.81 27.15 -4.32
CA SER A 151 18.07 27.40 -5.02
C SER A 151 19.29 27.11 -4.13
N LYS A 152 19.25 27.51 -2.84
CA LYS A 152 20.31 27.20 -1.86
C LYS A 152 20.47 25.69 -1.66
N MET A 153 19.36 24.96 -1.50
CA MET A 153 19.36 23.51 -1.34
C MET A 153 19.91 22.79 -2.58
N ARG A 154 19.56 23.23 -3.81
CA ARG A 154 20.13 22.66 -5.04
C ARG A 154 21.63 22.89 -5.16
N ALA A 155 22.10 24.08 -4.79
CA ALA A 155 23.54 24.38 -4.80
C ALA A 155 24.30 23.47 -3.82
N LEU A 156 23.75 23.28 -2.61
CA LEU A 156 24.31 22.35 -1.62
C LEU A 156 24.31 20.90 -2.12
N GLN A 157 23.23 20.48 -2.79
CA GLN A 157 23.13 19.14 -3.35
C GLN A 157 24.17 18.88 -4.46
N GLU A 158 24.46 19.87 -5.30
CA GLU A 158 25.52 19.77 -6.32
C GLU A 158 26.92 19.70 -5.68
N GLN A 159 27.16 20.38 -4.57
CA GLN A 159 28.43 20.25 -3.81
C GLN A 159 28.63 18.87 -3.19
N VAL A 160 27.55 18.24 -2.72
CA VAL A 160 27.60 16.84 -2.27
C VAL A 160 27.88 15.91 -3.45
N LYS A 161 27.20 16.13 -4.58
CA LYS A 161 27.30 15.28 -5.77
C LYS A 161 28.68 15.32 -6.42
N ASN A 162 29.31 16.49 -6.44
CA ASN A 162 30.67 16.67 -6.98
C ASN A 162 31.77 16.34 -5.96
N GLY A 163 31.39 15.92 -4.73
CA GLY A 163 32.32 15.51 -3.67
C GLY A 163 33.07 16.65 -3.00
N THR A 164 32.70 17.92 -3.24
CA THR A 164 33.31 19.08 -2.57
C THR A 164 32.81 19.28 -1.14
N LEU A 165 31.66 18.69 -0.79
CA LEU A 165 31.14 18.69 0.58
C LEU A 165 30.85 17.26 1.04
N ASP A 166 31.33 16.92 2.23
CA ASP A 166 31.05 15.65 2.88
C ASP A 166 29.57 15.53 3.26
N LYS A 167 29.04 14.30 3.26
CA LYS A 167 27.61 14.03 3.51
C LYS A 167 27.15 14.44 4.91
N ASP A 168 27.98 14.30 5.93
CA ASP A 168 27.61 14.67 7.29
C ASP A 168 27.62 16.18 7.48
N ALA A 169 28.62 16.86 6.90
CA ALA A 169 28.65 18.32 6.85
C ALA A 169 27.44 18.88 6.09
N ALA A 170 27.13 18.32 4.92
CA ALA A 170 25.97 18.71 4.12
C ALA A 170 24.66 18.50 4.88
N ARG A 171 24.54 17.44 5.68
CA ARG A 171 23.36 17.19 6.48
C ARG A 171 23.11 18.31 7.49
N ALA A 172 24.14 18.76 8.20
CA ALA A 172 24.02 19.88 9.12
C ALA A 172 23.59 21.17 8.39
N GLU A 173 24.14 21.42 7.20
CA GLU A 173 23.77 22.58 6.38
C GLU A 173 22.32 22.51 5.86
N PHE A 174 21.86 21.33 5.41
CA PHE A 174 20.46 21.13 5.04
C PHE A 174 19.52 21.37 6.21
N GLU A 175 19.85 20.86 7.40
CA GLU A 175 19.03 21.07 8.62
C GLU A 175 18.99 22.55 9.01
N ALA A 176 20.10 23.29 8.86
CA ALA A 176 20.14 24.73 9.09
C ALA A 176 19.28 25.50 8.06
N LEU A 177 19.34 25.14 6.77
CA LEU A 177 18.52 25.75 5.73
C LEU A 177 17.03 25.46 5.93
N GLU A 178 16.66 24.23 6.30
CA GLU A 178 15.27 23.85 6.62
C GLU A 178 14.77 24.66 7.83
N SER A 179 15.57 24.78 8.90
CA SER A 179 15.18 25.56 10.08
C SER A 179 15.01 27.04 9.79
N ALA A 180 15.91 27.64 9.00
CA ALA A 180 15.83 29.06 8.64
C ALA A 180 14.61 29.34 7.75
N MET A 181 14.36 28.48 6.75
CA MET A 181 13.16 28.55 5.92
C MET A 181 11.89 28.44 6.77
N GLN A 182 11.87 27.52 7.74
CA GLN A 182 10.72 27.35 8.62
C GLN A 182 10.44 28.62 9.44
N SER A 183 11.46 29.23 10.03
CA SER A 183 11.30 30.48 10.78
C SER A 183 10.80 31.63 9.90
N GLU A 184 11.28 31.75 8.66
CA GLU A 184 10.78 32.77 7.72
C GLU A 184 9.31 32.53 7.36
N ILE A 185 8.91 31.27 7.12
CA ILE A 185 7.52 30.93 6.85
C ILE A 185 6.63 31.21 8.07
N GLU A 186 7.07 30.87 9.28
CA GLU A 186 6.32 31.14 10.52
C GLU A 186 6.15 32.63 10.79
N ALA A 187 7.10 33.47 10.39
CA ALA A 187 7.02 34.92 10.49
C ALA A 187 6.03 35.55 9.50
N LEU A 188 5.71 34.86 8.39
CA LEU A 188 4.67 35.30 7.45
C LEU A 188 3.25 35.12 8.02
N LEU A 189 3.06 34.20 8.96
CA LEU A 189 1.75 33.79 9.44
C LEU A 189 1.24 34.68 10.58
N THR A 190 -0.02 35.07 10.50
CA THR A 190 -0.73 35.67 11.65
C THR A 190 -1.00 34.63 12.73
N ASP A 191 -1.32 35.08 13.94
CA ASP A 191 -1.65 34.18 15.04
C ASP A 191 -2.92 33.36 14.75
N GLU A 192 -3.91 33.95 14.07
CA GLU A 192 -5.12 33.25 13.62
C GLU A 192 -4.79 32.16 12.58
N GLN A 193 -3.86 32.44 11.66
CA GLN A 193 -3.42 31.45 10.66
C GLN A 193 -2.66 30.30 11.33
N LYS A 194 -1.80 30.58 12.31
CA LYS A 194 -1.11 29.56 13.11
C LYS A 194 -2.10 28.68 13.86
N GLN A 195 -3.12 29.28 14.48
CA GLN A 195 -4.17 28.53 15.14
C GLN A 195 -4.92 27.61 14.16
N LYS A 196 -5.29 28.12 12.99
CA LYS A 196 -5.97 27.31 11.95
C LYS A 196 -5.11 26.14 11.48
N LEU A 197 -3.79 26.29 11.34
CA LEU A 197 -2.90 25.18 11.01
C LEU A 197 -2.85 24.12 12.12
N ALA A 198 -2.84 24.54 13.38
CA ALA A 198 -2.88 23.63 14.52
C ALA A 198 -4.19 22.83 14.55
N GLU A 199 -5.32 23.47 14.31
CA GLU A 199 -6.63 22.82 14.19
C GLU A 199 -6.67 21.84 13.01
N MET A 200 -6.18 22.23 11.83
CA MET A 200 -6.08 21.33 10.68
C MET A 200 -5.16 20.14 10.97
N LYS A 201 -4.06 20.33 11.71
CA LYS A 201 -3.17 19.25 12.13
C LYS A 201 -3.89 18.27 13.05
N ALA A 202 -4.57 18.79 14.08
CA ALA A 202 -5.35 17.98 15.00
C ALA A 202 -6.44 17.18 14.26
N GLN A 203 -7.16 17.81 13.33
CA GLN A 203 -8.17 17.12 12.52
C GLN A 203 -7.56 16.01 11.67
N ARG A 204 -6.41 16.24 11.02
CA ARG A 204 -5.72 15.20 10.25
C ARG A 204 -5.25 14.04 11.13
N GLU A 205 -4.77 14.33 12.34
CA GLU A 205 -4.39 13.29 13.31
C GLU A 205 -5.60 12.46 13.73
N GLU A 206 -6.74 13.10 14.00
CA GLU A 206 -8.00 12.43 14.32
C GLU A 206 -8.49 11.57 13.15
N ASP A 207 -8.51 12.12 11.93
CA ASP A 207 -8.93 11.41 10.71
C ASP A 207 -8.01 10.22 10.44
N ARG A 208 -6.70 10.39 10.63
CA ARG A 208 -5.72 9.30 10.54
C ARG A 208 -6.00 8.22 11.57
N ALA A 209 -6.26 8.57 12.83
CA ALA A 209 -6.58 7.61 13.88
C ALA A 209 -7.88 6.85 13.58
N LYS A 210 -8.90 7.54 13.05
CA LYS A 210 -10.14 6.89 12.59
C LYS A 210 -9.90 5.91 11.46
N MET A 211 -9.09 6.29 10.46
CA MET A 211 -8.74 5.41 9.34
C MET A 211 -7.92 4.20 9.80
N ALA A 212 -6.95 4.43 10.68
CA ALA A 212 -6.13 3.37 11.29
C ALA A 212 -7.01 2.34 12.00
N LYS A 213 -7.93 2.83 12.85
CA LYS A 213 -8.88 1.98 13.56
C LYS A 213 -9.80 1.23 12.60
N ALA A 214 -10.38 1.91 11.60
CA ALA A 214 -11.26 1.26 10.64
C ALA A 214 -10.54 0.16 9.84
N ALA A 215 -9.26 0.35 9.54
CA ALA A 215 -8.46 -0.63 8.85
C ALA A 215 -8.05 -1.81 9.77
N HIS A 216 -7.73 -1.53 11.03
CA HIS A 216 -7.55 -2.56 12.06
C HIS A 216 -8.81 -3.41 12.24
N ASP A 217 -9.97 -2.77 12.44
CA ASP A 217 -11.26 -3.45 12.60
C ASP A 217 -11.59 -4.29 11.36
N ALA A 218 -11.25 -3.82 10.16
CA ALA A 218 -11.43 -4.60 8.93
C ALA A 218 -10.62 -5.88 8.89
N MET A 219 -9.35 -5.83 9.31
CA MET A 219 -8.48 -6.99 9.42
C MET A 219 -9.03 -7.98 10.46
N VAL A 220 -9.34 -7.50 11.66
CA VAL A 220 -9.90 -8.33 12.75
C VAL A 220 -11.17 -9.04 12.29
N ASN A 221 -12.08 -8.32 11.64
CA ASN A 221 -13.33 -8.89 11.13
C ASN A 221 -13.11 -9.92 10.00
N ALA A 222 -12.20 -9.64 9.06
CA ALA A 222 -11.94 -10.55 7.94
C ALA A 222 -11.23 -11.83 8.35
N LEU A 223 -10.40 -11.74 9.40
CA LEU A 223 -9.66 -12.86 9.97
C LEU A 223 -10.39 -13.55 11.12
N GLU A 224 -11.52 -13.00 11.57
CA GLU A 224 -12.26 -13.50 12.74
C GLU A 224 -11.33 -13.65 13.96
N MET A 225 -10.45 -12.66 14.18
CA MET A 225 -9.39 -12.75 15.20
C MET A 225 -9.96 -12.85 16.62
N THR A 226 -9.25 -13.58 17.47
CA THR A 226 -9.49 -13.55 18.91
C THR A 226 -8.77 -12.36 19.56
N ALA A 227 -9.23 -11.96 20.75
CA ALA A 227 -8.56 -10.91 21.52
C ALA A 227 -7.09 -11.26 21.86
N ASP A 228 -6.80 -12.55 22.08
CA ASP A 228 -5.43 -13.02 22.30
C ASP A 228 -4.59 -12.84 21.02
N GLN A 229 -5.14 -13.17 19.84
CA GLN A 229 -4.47 -12.95 18.57
C GLN A 229 -4.20 -11.47 18.29
N GLU A 230 -5.13 -10.57 18.63
CA GLU A 230 -4.94 -9.13 18.52
C GLU A 230 -3.79 -8.64 19.41
N SER A 231 -3.76 -9.07 20.68
CA SER A 231 -2.73 -8.68 21.64
C SER A 231 -1.35 -9.23 21.26
N GLU A 232 -1.26 -10.46 20.79
CA GLU A 232 0.00 -11.06 20.34
C GLU A 232 0.49 -10.41 19.04
N LEU A 233 -0.40 -10.10 18.10
CA LEU A 233 -0.05 -9.35 16.89
C LEU A 233 0.52 -7.97 17.21
N GLU A 234 -0.08 -7.24 18.15
CA GLU A 234 0.44 -5.95 18.62
C GLU A 234 1.85 -6.10 19.18
N THR A 235 2.09 -7.15 19.97
CA THR A 235 3.42 -7.46 20.52
C THR A 235 4.44 -7.74 19.42
N ILE A 236 4.11 -8.60 18.45
CA ILE A 236 4.99 -8.92 17.30
C ILE A 236 5.33 -7.65 16.52
N ASN A 237 4.35 -6.78 16.30
CA ASN A 237 4.55 -5.52 15.57
C ASN A 237 5.46 -4.56 16.34
N ASN A 238 5.26 -4.41 17.66
CA ASN A 238 6.09 -3.57 18.52
C ASN A 238 7.54 -4.07 18.56
N GLU A 239 7.75 -5.37 18.72
CA GLU A 239 9.08 -5.99 18.68
C GLU A 239 9.77 -5.78 17.33
N SER A 240 9.03 -5.94 16.22
CA SER A 240 9.59 -5.71 14.88
C SER A 240 10.03 -4.26 14.67
N VAL A 241 9.25 -3.28 15.14
CA VAL A 241 9.61 -1.86 15.06
C VAL A 241 10.86 -1.56 15.88
N GLN A 242 10.94 -2.13 17.08
CA GLN A 242 12.12 -1.97 17.94
C GLN A 242 13.37 -2.61 17.31
N ALA A 243 13.24 -3.82 16.77
CA ALA A 243 14.34 -4.52 16.10
C ALA A 243 14.83 -3.77 14.86
N GLN A 244 13.91 -3.25 14.04
CA GLN A 244 14.28 -2.42 12.89
C GLN A 244 14.97 -1.13 13.31
N LYS A 245 14.49 -0.45 14.36
CA LYS A 245 15.13 0.76 14.89
C LYS A 245 16.54 0.45 15.39
N ALA A 246 16.71 -0.61 16.16
CA ALA A 246 18.00 -1.05 16.67
C ALA A 246 18.97 -1.38 15.53
N LEU A 247 18.50 -2.05 14.47
CA LEU A 247 19.30 -2.32 13.28
C LEU A 247 19.75 -1.02 12.59
N MET A 248 18.86 -0.05 12.45
CA MET A 248 19.18 1.24 11.81
C MET A 248 20.18 2.07 12.64
N ASP A 249 20.07 2.02 13.97
CA ASP A 249 21.00 2.71 14.87
C ASP A 249 22.38 2.02 14.85
N LYS A 250 22.40 0.68 14.86
CA LYS A 250 23.62 -0.12 14.68
C LYS A 250 24.29 0.16 13.33
N ALA A 251 23.51 0.17 12.25
CA ALA A 251 24.02 0.42 10.90
C ALA A 251 24.71 1.78 10.76
N LYS A 252 24.21 2.80 11.46
CA LYS A 252 24.86 4.11 11.52
C LYS A 252 26.13 4.10 12.36
N ALA A 253 26.07 3.48 13.55
CA ALA A 253 27.20 3.46 14.48
C ALA A 253 28.39 2.66 13.94
N GLU A 254 28.12 1.60 13.18
CA GLU A 254 29.12 0.70 12.61
C GLU A 254 29.41 0.98 11.12
N GLU A 255 28.84 2.05 10.56
CA GLU A 255 28.95 2.40 9.13
C GLU A 255 28.69 1.20 8.19
N MET A 256 27.66 0.40 8.51
CA MET A 256 27.36 -0.84 7.80
C MET A 256 27.13 -0.61 6.31
N GLY A 257 27.66 -1.52 5.49
CA GLY A 257 27.44 -1.52 4.06
C GLY A 257 25.96 -1.71 3.71
N ARG A 258 25.53 -1.16 2.57
CA ARG A 258 24.13 -1.28 2.09
C ARG A 258 23.68 -2.73 1.95
N GLU A 259 24.57 -3.61 1.53
CA GLU A 259 24.29 -5.05 1.38
C GLU A 259 24.08 -5.72 2.73
N ASP A 260 24.92 -5.43 3.72
CA ASP A 260 24.76 -5.96 5.09
C ASP A 260 23.46 -5.49 5.74
N VAL A 261 23.10 -4.22 5.55
CA VAL A 261 21.81 -3.68 6.03
C VAL A 261 20.63 -4.36 5.32
N HIS A 262 20.76 -4.65 4.02
CA HIS A 262 19.72 -5.34 3.27
C HIS A 262 19.50 -6.76 3.77
N GLU A 263 20.56 -7.54 3.95
CA GLU A 263 20.47 -8.92 4.46
C GLU A 263 19.94 -8.95 5.90
N ALA A 264 20.38 -8.02 6.75
CA ALA A 264 19.86 -7.92 8.11
C ALA A 264 18.36 -7.57 8.14
N LEU A 265 17.90 -6.65 7.27
CA LEU A 265 16.48 -6.34 7.13
C LEU A 265 15.67 -7.54 6.64
N LYS A 266 16.20 -8.29 5.66
CA LYS A 266 15.58 -9.50 5.14
C LYS A 266 15.40 -10.53 6.24
N GLN A 267 16.41 -10.72 7.09
CA GLN A 267 16.31 -11.63 8.23
C GLN A 267 15.23 -11.18 9.23
N LEU A 268 15.15 -9.89 9.56
CA LEU A 268 14.08 -9.37 10.43
C LEU A 268 12.67 -9.63 9.85
N ILE A 269 12.52 -9.54 8.52
CA ILE A 269 11.25 -9.85 7.84
C ILE A 269 10.92 -11.34 7.97
N ILE A 270 11.89 -12.22 7.73
CA ILE A 270 11.72 -13.68 7.87
C ILE A 270 11.31 -14.03 9.30
N ASP A 271 12.05 -13.54 10.30
CA ASP A 271 11.79 -13.83 11.71
C ASP A 271 10.40 -13.35 12.14
N ARG A 272 10.01 -12.15 11.68
CA ARG A 272 8.67 -11.61 11.93
C ARG A 272 7.60 -12.48 11.26
N ASN A 273 7.77 -12.83 10.00
CA ASN A 273 6.81 -13.64 9.25
C ASN A 273 6.60 -15.00 9.93
N SER A 274 7.65 -15.64 10.43
CA SER A 274 7.52 -16.89 11.20
C SER A 274 6.71 -16.73 12.48
N LYS A 275 6.83 -15.60 13.20
CA LYS A 275 5.97 -15.31 14.37
C LYS A 275 4.51 -15.13 13.97
N ILE A 276 4.24 -14.46 12.84
CA ILE A 276 2.88 -14.30 12.31
C ILE A 276 2.30 -15.65 11.86
N GLU A 277 3.09 -16.51 11.23
CA GLU A 277 2.67 -17.86 10.84
C GLU A 277 2.37 -18.77 12.04
N ALA A 278 3.05 -18.56 13.16
CA ALA A 278 2.73 -19.28 14.39
C ALA A 278 1.46 -18.76 15.09
N LEU A 279 1.06 -17.52 14.83
CA LEU A 279 -0.07 -16.86 15.48
C LEU A 279 -1.44 -17.19 14.86
N PHE A 280 -1.46 -17.33 13.54
CA PHE A 280 -2.68 -17.48 12.76
C PHE A 280 -2.84 -18.90 12.24
N ASP A 281 -4.09 -19.37 12.14
CA ASP A 281 -4.37 -20.65 11.50
C ASP A 281 -4.20 -20.58 9.97
N ASP A 282 -4.22 -21.74 9.31
CA ASP A 282 -4.03 -21.84 7.85
C ASP A 282 -5.04 -20.98 7.07
N LYS A 283 -6.31 -20.91 7.51
CA LYS A 283 -7.34 -20.12 6.84
C LYS A 283 -7.03 -18.63 6.98
N GLN A 284 -6.69 -18.17 8.18
CA GLN A 284 -6.33 -16.78 8.46
C GLN A 284 -5.08 -16.38 7.68
N LEU A 285 -4.04 -17.24 7.65
CA LEU A 285 -2.82 -17.00 6.88
C LEU A 285 -3.08 -16.93 5.38
N GLU A 286 -3.96 -17.78 4.83
CA GLU A 286 -4.36 -17.67 3.44
C GLU A 286 -5.03 -16.32 3.15
N ILE A 287 -5.95 -15.85 4.00
CA ILE A 287 -6.60 -14.53 3.82
C ILE A 287 -5.56 -13.42 3.88
N ILE A 288 -4.65 -13.44 4.86
CA ILE A 288 -3.56 -12.46 5.00
C ILE A 288 -2.70 -12.39 3.74
N LYS A 289 -2.28 -13.55 3.24
CA LYS A 289 -1.38 -13.61 2.08
C LYS A 289 -2.12 -13.19 0.81
N ILE A 290 -3.38 -13.62 0.62
CA ILE A 290 -4.22 -13.13 -0.49
C ILE A 290 -4.41 -11.61 -0.41
N TYR A 291 -4.79 -11.06 0.75
CA TYR A 291 -4.92 -9.62 0.96
C TYR A 291 -3.64 -8.88 0.58
N THR A 292 -2.50 -9.36 1.04
CA THR A 292 -1.19 -8.75 0.77
C THR A 292 -0.87 -8.76 -0.72
N ALA A 293 -1.09 -9.89 -1.40
CA ALA A 293 -0.88 -10.00 -2.84
C ALA A 293 -1.84 -9.09 -3.63
N LEU A 294 -3.14 -9.07 -3.26
CA LEU A 294 -4.12 -8.18 -3.88
C LEU A 294 -3.72 -6.72 -3.73
N GLY A 295 -3.25 -6.28 -2.56
CA GLY A 295 -2.81 -4.91 -2.34
C GLY A 295 -1.63 -4.49 -3.22
N MET A 296 -0.65 -5.38 -3.38
CA MET A 296 0.48 -5.12 -4.28
C MET A 296 0.05 -5.10 -5.75
N GLN A 297 -0.81 -6.03 -6.15
CA GLN A 297 -1.31 -6.14 -7.51
C GLN A 297 -2.20 -4.96 -7.89
N TYR A 298 -3.05 -4.53 -6.96
CA TYR A 298 -3.85 -3.31 -7.09
C TYR A 298 -2.96 -2.08 -7.30
N SER A 299 -1.89 -1.93 -6.51
CA SER A 299 -0.93 -0.84 -6.72
C SER A 299 -0.19 -0.93 -8.06
N LYS A 300 0.14 -2.14 -8.53
CA LYS A 300 0.87 -2.37 -9.78
C LYS A 300 0.05 -1.99 -11.01
N HIS A 301 -1.25 -2.30 -10.99
CA HIS A 301 -2.14 -2.19 -12.15
C HIS A 301 -3.06 -0.97 -12.13
N CYS A 302 -3.41 -0.43 -10.96
CA CYS A 302 -4.28 0.76 -10.84
C CYS A 302 -3.51 2.04 -10.48
N GLY A 303 -2.20 1.94 -10.19
CA GLY A 303 -1.39 3.05 -9.66
C GLY A 303 -0.58 3.84 -10.69
N LYS A 304 -0.60 3.47 -11.98
CA LYS A 304 0.36 3.99 -12.97
C LYS A 304 -0.07 5.20 -13.80
N ASP A 305 -1.34 5.60 -13.76
CA ASP A 305 -1.85 6.68 -14.65
C ASP A 305 -2.23 7.98 -13.92
N ARG A 306 -1.42 8.43 -12.96
CA ARG A 306 -1.61 9.77 -12.36
C ARG A 306 -0.39 10.69 -12.38
N ASP A 307 0.76 10.20 -12.84
CA ASP A 307 1.94 11.02 -13.11
C ASP A 307 2.17 11.08 -14.62
N GLY A 308 1.87 12.23 -15.22
CA GLY A 308 1.59 12.38 -16.64
C GLY A 308 2.69 12.02 -17.64
N LYS A 309 2.25 11.56 -18.80
CA LYS A 309 2.79 11.96 -20.10
C LYS A 309 1.63 12.36 -21.00
N ASP A 310 1.22 13.62 -20.88
CA ASP A 310 0.90 14.39 -22.08
C ASP A 310 2.19 14.47 -22.89
N ASP A 311 2.37 13.53 -23.82
CA ASP A 311 3.31 13.72 -24.93
C ASP A 311 2.78 14.90 -25.74
N GLY A 312 3.25 16.08 -25.36
CA GLY A 312 3.08 17.31 -26.09
C GLY A 312 3.62 17.14 -27.50
N GLY A 313 2.73 16.82 -28.42
CA GLY A 313 2.91 17.02 -29.84
C GLY A 313 3.11 18.51 -30.13
N ARG A 314 4.34 18.99 -30.00
CA ARG A 314 4.74 20.28 -30.54
C ARG A 314 5.49 20.02 -31.84
N LYS A 315 4.73 20.01 -32.93
CA LYS A 315 5.26 20.38 -34.25
C LYS A 315 5.70 21.85 -34.18
N GLY A 316 6.91 22.09 -34.63
CA GLY A 316 7.59 23.38 -34.72
C GLY A 316 9.06 23.13 -34.99
#